data_AF-A0A813LEV5-F1
#
_entry.id   AF-A0A813LEV5-F1
#
_cell.length_a   1.000
_cell.length_b   1.000
_cell.length_c   1.000
_cell.angle_alpha   90.00
_cell.angle_beta   90.00
_cell.angle_gamma   90.00
#
_symmetry.space_group_name_H-M   'P 1'
#
loop_
_entity.id
_entity.type
_entity.pdbx_description
1 polymer ?
#
loop_
_entity_poly.entity_id
_entity_poly.type
_entity_poly.pdbx_seq_one_letter_code
_entity_poly.pdbx_strand_id
1 'polypeptide(L)'
;MAPMAGPPIPPTPCTRGCACAGRAGTGAGGCGIKGDALVVERAASVLSADMSRDFVGYGPSPPDPQWPNGARIAVNFVINFEEGSEPNFEEDGATEAGLIECPSDAAPGTRDLASESMFEYGSRVGFWRVLREFEKRDLPATVMACALALQRLPQATEAILGRPDLFDLCCHGYRWENHFDMEPAHERQQIRKALALMEQLTGSKTTGWYCRTAPSENTRAILLEEGGDSILYDSDAYNDEIPYWTTVPVHGTERPHLVVPYSLCTNDSKYAPGRAFSTSDDYFTFLRDAFDVLYEEGGKMMSCGLHMRLIGHPARIKGLRQFMDYIAGFPDVWVCKREEIANHWLKVHPYRTSSASAPPAAPVAKL
;
A
#
# COMPACT_ATOMS: atom_id res chain seq x y z
N MET A 1 0.25 -54.92 -5.54
CA MET A 1 -0.69 -54.44 -4.51
C MET A 1 -1.43 -53.25 -5.09
N ALA A 2 -2.71 -53.43 -5.43
CA ALA A 2 -3.58 -52.40 -5.98
C ALA A 2 -4.29 -51.64 -4.84
N PRO A 3 -4.63 -50.36 -4.99
CA PRO A 3 -5.32 -49.60 -3.95
C PRO A 3 -6.83 -49.87 -3.98
N MET A 4 -7.41 -50.09 -2.79
CA MET A 4 -8.82 -50.35 -2.57
C MET A 4 -9.63 -49.05 -2.65
N ALA A 5 -10.68 -49.04 -3.49
CA ALA A 5 -11.66 -47.97 -3.61
C ALA A 5 -12.68 -48.01 -2.45
N GLY A 6 -12.95 -46.86 -1.84
CA GLY A 6 -13.99 -46.70 -0.81
C GLY A 6 -15.42 -46.69 -1.38
N PRO A 7 -16.45 -46.92 -0.52
CA PRO A 7 -17.83 -47.11 -0.96
C PRO A 7 -18.53 -45.79 -1.35
N PRO A 8 -19.58 -45.84 -2.20
CA PRO A 8 -20.26 -44.66 -2.72
C PRO A 8 -21.21 -44.01 -1.70
N ILE A 9 -21.28 -42.68 -1.73
CA ILE A 9 -22.18 -41.84 -0.93
C ILE A 9 -23.57 -41.79 -1.59
N PRO A 10 -24.69 -41.99 -0.85
CA PRO A 10 -26.04 -41.92 -1.40
C PRO A 10 -26.53 -40.46 -1.60
N PRO A 11 -27.41 -40.19 -2.58
CA PRO A 11 -27.86 -38.84 -2.92
C PRO A 11 -28.88 -38.28 -1.90
N THR A 12 -28.68 -37.03 -1.51
CA THR A 12 -29.59 -36.26 -0.64
C THR A 12 -30.87 -35.84 -1.40
N PRO A 13 -32.09 -36.00 -0.85
CA PRO A 13 -33.31 -35.64 -1.54
C PRO A 13 -33.55 -34.12 -1.55
N CYS A 14 -33.86 -33.62 -2.74
CA CYS A 14 -34.29 -32.26 -3.05
C CYS A 14 -35.70 -31.99 -2.51
N THR A 15 -35.84 -31.15 -1.48
CA THR A 15 -37.15 -30.69 -0.99
C THR A 15 -37.57 -29.39 -1.69
N ARG A 16 -38.14 -29.51 -2.89
CA ARG A 16 -39.07 -28.51 -3.44
C ARG A 16 -40.48 -28.85 -2.98
N GLY A 17 -41.02 -28.08 -2.04
CA GLY A 17 -42.41 -28.13 -1.63
C GLY A 17 -43.14 -26.84 -2.01
N CYS A 18 -43.50 -26.67 -3.29
CA CYS A 18 -44.46 -25.65 -3.72
C CYS A 18 -45.82 -26.34 -3.90
N ALA A 19 -46.70 -26.20 -2.93
CA ALA A 19 -48.10 -26.59 -3.07
C ALA A 19 -48.87 -25.43 -3.71
N CYS A 20 -49.28 -25.60 -4.96
CA CYS A 20 -50.30 -24.78 -5.60
C CYS A 20 -51.67 -25.13 -5.03
N ALA A 21 -52.32 -24.18 -4.36
CA ALA A 21 -53.76 -24.19 -4.15
C ALA A 21 -54.30 -22.81 -4.55
N GLY A 22 -55.03 -22.78 -5.65
CA GLY A 22 -55.58 -21.55 -6.22
C GLY A 22 -56.70 -20.97 -5.36
N ARG A 23 -56.67 -19.65 -5.20
CA ARG A 23 -57.86 -18.81 -5.09
C ARG A 23 -57.64 -17.57 -5.93
N ALA A 24 -58.55 -17.37 -6.88
CA ALA A 24 -58.66 -16.15 -7.67
C ALA A 24 -58.93 -14.96 -6.74
N GLY A 25 -58.11 -13.93 -6.87
CA GLY A 25 -58.24 -12.66 -6.17
C GLY A 25 -57.53 -11.59 -6.99
N THR A 26 -58.32 -10.78 -7.67
CA THR A 26 -57.89 -9.61 -8.44
C THR A 26 -57.15 -8.62 -7.54
N GLY A 27 -55.89 -8.33 -7.85
CA GLY A 27 -55.12 -7.30 -7.18
C GLY A 27 -53.81 -7.05 -7.91
N ALA A 28 -53.77 -6.04 -8.76
CA ALA A 28 -52.54 -5.48 -9.29
C ALA A 28 -51.76 -4.86 -8.12
N GLY A 29 -50.99 -5.67 -7.42
CA GLY A 29 -50.00 -5.25 -6.43
C GLY A 29 -48.63 -5.30 -7.07
N GLY A 30 -48.17 -4.19 -7.62
CA GLY A 30 -46.77 -4.04 -7.99
C GLY A 30 -45.91 -4.22 -6.75
N CYS A 31 -45.25 -5.37 -6.62
CA CYS A 31 -44.17 -5.58 -5.67
C CYS A 31 -42.93 -4.84 -6.19
N GLY A 32 -42.99 -3.51 -6.17
CA GLY A 32 -41.81 -2.67 -6.28
C GLY A 32 -41.16 -2.67 -4.91
N ILE A 33 -40.14 -3.51 -4.72
CA ILE A 33 -39.25 -3.38 -3.58
C ILE A 33 -38.56 -2.02 -3.74
N LYS A 34 -39.08 -0.98 -3.08
CA LYS A 34 -38.37 0.29 -2.83
C LYS A 34 -37.25 0.03 -1.80
N GLY A 35 -36.34 -0.88 -2.13
CA GLY A 35 -35.48 -1.58 -1.17
C GLY A 35 -34.21 -0.82 -0.80
N ASP A 36 -33.65 -0.06 -1.73
CA ASP A 36 -32.26 0.36 -1.59
C ASP A 36 -32.08 1.46 -0.52
N ALA A 37 -32.92 2.50 -0.54
CA ALA A 37 -32.86 3.57 0.47
C ALA A 37 -33.23 3.07 1.89
N LEU A 38 -34.20 2.16 1.98
CA LEU A 38 -34.69 1.62 3.26
C LEU A 38 -33.68 0.69 3.94
N VAL A 39 -32.83 -0.01 3.18
CA VAL A 39 -31.77 -0.86 3.74
C VAL A 39 -30.62 0.00 4.26
N VAL A 40 -30.20 1.05 3.54
CA VAL A 40 -29.15 1.97 3.99
C VAL A 40 -29.56 2.69 5.28
N GLU A 41 -30.78 3.23 5.36
CA GLU A 41 -31.28 3.90 6.58
C GLU A 41 -31.42 2.95 7.78
N ARG A 42 -31.82 1.68 7.54
CA ARG A 42 -31.91 0.66 8.59
C ARG A 42 -30.54 0.17 9.05
N ALA A 43 -29.55 0.11 8.17
CA ALA A 43 -28.19 -0.26 8.53
C ALA A 43 -27.51 0.87 9.33
N ALA A 44 -27.68 2.13 8.88
CA ALA A 44 -27.16 3.30 9.58
C ALA A 44 -27.74 3.47 10.99
N SER A 45 -29.00 3.07 11.23
CA SER A 45 -29.62 3.13 12.56
C SER A 45 -29.21 1.99 13.51
N VAL A 46 -28.53 0.95 12.99
CA VAL A 46 -28.04 -0.20 13.76
C VAL A 46 -26.52 -0.16 13.98
N LEU A 47 -25.78 0.59 13.15
CA LEU A 47 -24.36 0.86 13.36
C LEU A 47 -24.18 1.68 14.65
N SER A 48 -23.45 1.13 15.62
CA SER A 48 -23.09 1.86 16.82
C SER A 48 -22.24 3.08 16.45
N ALA A 49 -22.56 4.24 16.99
CA ALA A 49 -21.87 5.52 16.79
C ALA A 49 -20.40 5.54 17.29
N ASP A 50 -19.81 4.38 17.57
CA ASP A 50 -18.55 4.18 18.31
C ASP A 50 -17.54 3.31 17.53
N MET A 51 -17.71 3.17 16.21
CA MET A 51 -16.76 2.43 15.37
C MET A 51 -15.66 3.38 14.87
N SER A 52 -14.42 3.14 15.28
CA SER A 52 -13.24 3.93 14.85
C SER A 52 -12.79 3.68 13.41
N ARG A 53 -13.38 2.68 12.73
CA ARG A 53 -13.00 2.26 11.37
C ARG A 53 -14.02 2.76 10.34
N ASP A 54 -13.52 3.38 9.29
CA ASP A 54 -14.31 3.73 8.12
C ASP A 54 -14.36 2.53 7.15
N PHE A 55 -15.54 1.90 7.05
CA PHE A 55 -15.82 0.84 6.09
C PHE A 55 -16.50 1.34 4.81
N VAL A 56 -16.85 2.63 4.76
CA VAL A 56 -17.56 3.24 3.63
C VAL A 56 -16.55 3.87 2.68
N GLY A 57 -15.61 4.65 3.20
CA GLY A 57 -14.69 5.45 2.39
C GLY A 57 -15.47 6.31 1.40
N TYR A 58 -15.12 6.23 0.12
CA TYR A 58 -15.85 6.91 -0.94
C TYR A 58 -17.14 6.22 -1.42
N GLY A 59 -17.37 4.96 -1.02
CA GLY A 59 -18.50 4.17 -1.49
C GLY A 59 -18.53 4.04 -3.03
N PRO A 60 -19.72 4.02 -3.66
CA PRO A 60 -19.84 3.81 -5.11
C PRO A 60 -19.42 5.00 -5.97
N SER A 61 -19.05 6.14 -5.36
CA SER A 61 -18.81 7.41 -6.06
C SER A 61 -17.48 8.05 -5.64
N PRO A 62 -16.34 7.41 -5.95
CA PRO A 62 -15.03 8.02 -5.72
C PRO A 62 -14.88 9.33 -6.50
N PRO A 63 -14.21 10.34 -5.93
CA PRO A 63 -13.93 11.57 -6.64
C PRO A 63 -13.03 11.31 -7.86
N ASP A 64 -13.28 12.01 -8.96
CA ASP A 64 -12.36 11.99 -10.11
C ASP A 64 -11.01 12.60 -9.69
N PRO A 65 -9.92 11.82 -9.70
CA PRO A 65 -8.62 12.31 -9.27
C PRO A 65 -8.07 13.41 -10.18
N GLN A 66 -8.58 13.56 -11.40
CA GLN A 66 -8.09 14.50 -12.42
C GLN A 66 -6.58 14.39 -12.61
N TRP A 67 -6.08 13.16 -12.78
CA TRP A 67 -4.64 12.92 -12.90
C TRP A 67 -4.02 13.81 -14.00
N PRO A 68 -2.77 14.26 -13.82
CA PRO A 68 -2.10 15.13 -14.78
C PRO A 68 -2.22 14.63 -16.22
N ASN A 69 -2.40 15.57 -17.14
CA ASN A 69 -2.54 15.30 -18.58
C ASN A 69 -3.71 14.39 -18.96
N GLY A 70 -4.71 14.21 -18.08
CA GLY A 70 -5.84 13.33 -18.34
C GLY A 70 -5.48 11.85 -18.23
N ALA A 71 -4.43 11.51 -17.49
CA ALA A 71 -4.01 10.14 -17.30
C ALA A 71 -5.15 9.28 -16.72
N ARG A 72 -5.32 8.09 -17.29
CA ARG A 72 -6.33 7.12 -16.84
C ARG A 72 -5.92 6.46 -15.53
N ILE A 73 -4.63 6.26 -15.32
CA ILE A 73 -4.08 5.62 -14.13
C ILE A 73 -2.79 6.32 -13.69
N ALA A 74 -2.59 6.42 -12.39
CA ALA A 74 -1.30 6.80 -11.78
C ALA A 74 -0.56 5.54 -11.31
N VAL A 75 0.68 5.32 -11.76
CA VAL A 75 1.49 4.17 -11.36
C VAL A 75 2.68 4.66 -10.54
N ASN A 76 2.80 4.19 -9.30
CA ASN A 76 3.91 4.51 -8.41
C ASN A 76 4.71 3.24 -8.10
N PHE A 77 5.96 3.21 -8.55
CA PHE A 77 6.91 2.18 -8.13
C PHE A 77 7.53 2.56 -6.78
N VAL A 78 7.61 1.59 -5.87
CA VAL A 78 8.11 1.79 -4.52
C VAL A 78 9.30 0.87 -4.27
N ILE A 79 10.49 1.45 -4.10
CA ILE A 79 11.72 0.74 -3.77
C ILE A 79 11.92 0.83 -2.26
N ASN A 80 11.78 -0.29 -1.56
CA ASN A 80 12.04 -0.35 -0.12
C ASN A 80 13.54 -0.47 0.11
N PHE A 81 14.11 0.50 0.83
CA PHE A 81 15.54 0.62 1.15
C PHE A 81 15.73 0.38 2.64
N GLU A 82 15.91 -0.89 2.99
CA GLU A 82 15.80 -1.41 4.36
C GLU A 82 17.11 -2.04 4.83
N GLU A 83 17.87 -2.60 3.90
CA GLU A 83 19.09 -3.37 4.11
C GLU A 83 20.14 -2.58 4.91
N GLY A 84 20.64 -3.19 5.97
CA GLY A 84 21.49 -2.55 6.96
C GLY A 84 20.72 -1.84 8.07
N SER A 85 19.39 -1.90 8.13
CA SER A 85 18.59 -1.35 9.24
C SER A 85 17.67 -2.36 9.93
N GLU A 86 17.57 -3.57 9.37
CA GLU A 86 16.90 -4.71 9.97
C GLU A 86 17.52 -5.11 11.32
N PRO A 87 16.77 -5.84 12.17
CA PRO A 87 17.33 -6.51 13.35
C PRO A 87 18.57 -7.34 12.98
N ASN A 88 19.69 -7.05 13.63
CA ASN A 88 20.95 -7.74 13.40
C ASN A 88 21.62 -8.14 14.73
N PHE A 89 22.41 -9.20 14.68
CA PHE A 89 22.90 -9.83 15.89
C PHE A 89 23.86 -8.94 16.70
N GLU A 90 24.67 -8.13 16.01
CA GLU A 90 25.69 -7.30 16.65
C GLU A 90 25.08 -6.16 17.47
N GLU A 91 23.91 -5.66 17.07
CA GLU A 91 23.24 -4.52 17.71
C GLU A 91 22.08 -4.95 18.60
N ASP A 92 21.33 -5.98 18.19
CA ASP A 92 20.06 -6.35 18.82
C ASP A 92 20.11 -7.74 19.46
N GLY A 93 21.18 -8.51 19.23
CA GLY A 93 21.27 -9.91 19.65
C GLY A 93 20.27 -10.83 18.93
N ALA A 94 19.67 -10.38 17.82
CA ALA A 94 18.70 -11.12 17.03
C ALA A 94 18.96 -10.94 15.54
N THR A 95 18.58 -11.91 14.72
CA THR A 95 18.63 -11.79 13.25
C THR A 95 17.23 -11.70 12.69
N GLU A 96 17.05 -10.85 11.68
CA GLU A 96 15.81 -10.75 10.93
C GLU A 96 15.45 -12.06 10.22
N ALA A 97 14.17 -12.42 10.19
CA ALA A 97 13.67 -13.68 9.63
C ALA A 97 12.59 -13.49 8.55
N GLY A 98 12.15 -12.25 8.30
CA GLY A 98 11.16 -11.90 7.31
C GLY A 98 11.79 -11.48 5.97
N LEU A 99 11.08 -11.79 4.88
CA LEU A 99 11.45 -11.39 3.51
C LEU A 99 12.86 -11.87 3.10
N ILE A 100 13.18 -13.11 3.47
CA ILE A 100 14.41 -13.83 3.12
C ILE A 100 14.06 -15.09 2.30
N GLU A 101 15.05 -15.67 1.62
CA GLU A 101 14.86 -16.77 0.65
C GLU A 101 14.50 -18.11 1.30
N CYS A 102 14.96 -18.34 2.53
CA CYS A 102 14.60 -19.51 3.31
C CYS A 102 14.21 -19.06 4.71
N PRO A 103 13.23 -19.72 5.35
CA PRO A 103 12.97 -19.48 6.77
C PRO A 103 14.26 -19.67 7.57
N SER A 104 14.49 -18.80 8.55
CA SER A 104 15.59 -18.96 9.49
C SER A 104 15.25 -20.08 10.48
N ASP A 105 16.15 -21.06 10.61
CA ASP A 105 16.11 -22.09 11.65
C ASP A 105 16.86 -21.66 12.92
N ALA A 106 17.36 -20.42 12.97
CA ALA A 106 18.14 -19.92 14.09
C ALA A 106 17.27 -19.77 15.35
N ALA A 107 17.80 -20.22 16.48
CA ALA A 107 17.12 -20.03 17.76
C ALA A 107 17.09 -18.53 18.13
N PRO A 108 16.09 -18.06 18.89
CA PRO A 108 16.10 -16.70 19.42
C PRO A 108 17.40 -16.40 20.16
N GLY A 109 18.01 -15.24 19.90
CA GLY A 109 19.29 -14.88 20.51
C GLY A 109 20.51 -15.47 19.81
N THR A 110 20.38 -15.99 18.58
CA THR A 110 21.50 -16.51 17.79
C THR A 110 21.62 -15.81 16.44
N ARG A 111 22.84 -15.81 15.89
CA ARG A 111 23.18 -15.17 14.63
C ARG A 111 22.88 -16.10 13.46
N ASP A 112 22.11 -15.61 12.48
CA ASP A 112 21.90 -16.29 11.20
C ASP A 112 22.66 -15.59 10.06
N LEU A 113 23.83 -16.12 9.74
CA LEU A 113 24.66 -15.58 8.65
C LEU A 113 24.00 -15.73 7.27
N ALA A 114 23.11 -16.71 7.07
CA ALA A 114 22.41 -16.85 5.80
C ALA A 114 21.45 -15.68 5.62
N SER A 115 20.64 -15.38 6.64
CA SER A 115 19.74 -14.22 6.61
C SER A 115 20.50 -12.90 6.41
N GLU A 116 21.54 -12.64 7.20
CA GLU A 116 22.37 -11.43 7.05
C GLU A 116 22.92 -11.29 5.63
N SER A 117 23.48 -12.37 5.06
CA SER A 117 24.02 -12.35 3.70
C SER A 117 22.95 -12.13 2.61
N MET A 118 21.68 -12.46 2.86
CA MET A 118 20.57 -12.16 1.95
C MET A 118 20.22 -10.67 1.97
N PHE A 119 20.23 -10.03 3.13
CA PHE A 119 20.12 -8.58 3.23
C PHE A 119 21.34 -7.89 2.58
N GLU A 120 22.55 -8.39 2.80
CA GLU A 120 23.74 -7.89 2.12
C GLU A 120 23.63 -7.98 0.59
N TYR A 121 23.02 -9.04 0.04
CA TYR A 121 22.80 -9.13 -1.41
C TYR A 121 21.95 -7.96 -1.94
N GLY A 122 20.92 -7.56 -1.20
CA GLY A 122 20.06 -6.43 -1.54
C GLY A 122 20.86 -5.14 -1.71
N SER A 123 21.67 -4.77 -0.72
CA SER A 123 22.47 -3.53 -0.77
C SER A 123 23.67 -3.62 -1.74
N ARG A 124 24.30 -4.79 -1.86
CA ARG A 124 25.52 -4.96 -2.67
C ARG A 124 25.25 -5.12 -4.17
N VAL A 125 24.14 -5.75 -4.54
CA VAL A 125 23.87 -6.16 -5.92
C VAL A 125 22.44 -5.80 -6.35
N GLY A 126 21.45 -6.10 -5.52
CA GLY A 126 20.04 -5.91 -5.81
C GLY A 126 19.70 -4.46 -6.15
N PHE A 127 20.09 -3.54 -5.26
CA PHE A 127 19.88 -2.10 -5.39
C PHE A 127 20.37 -1.57 -6.74
N TRP A 128 21.64 -1.79 -7.05
CA TRP A 128 22.25 -1.30 -8.28
C TRP A 128 21.60 -1.89 -9.53
N ARG A 129 21.09 -3.12 -9.45
CA ARG A 129 20.36 -3.72 -10.57
C ARG A 129 19.02 -3.05 -10.78
N VAL A 130 18.26 -2.83 -9.70
CA VAL A 130 16.96 -2.15 -9.76
C VAL A 130 17.13 -0.71 -10.21
N LEU A 131 18.06 0.04 -9.62
CA LEU A 131 18.38 1.42 -9.97
C LEU A 131 18.60 1.59 -11.48
N ARG A 132 19.46 0.76 -12.08
CA ARG A 132 19.73 0.82 -13.52
C ARG A 132 18.50 0.56 -14.40
N GLU A 133 17.51 -0.20 -13.94
CA GLU A 133 16.29 -0.41 -14.73
C GLU A 133 15.42 0.83 -14.80
N PHE A 134 15.32 1.58 -13.69
CA PHE A 134 14.63 2.87 -13.63
C PHE A 134 15.37 3.93 -14.44
N GLU A 135 16.69 4.05 -14.25
CA GLU A 135 17.51 5.02 -14.99
C GLU A 135 17.50 4.76 -16.50
N LYS A 136 17.58 3.50 -16.91
CA LYS A 136 17.56 3.13 -18.33
C LYS A 136 16.25 3.52 -19.03
N ARG A 137 15.14 3.52 -18.28
CA ARG A 137 13.79 3.79 -18.82
C ARG A 137 13.30 5.19 -18.52
N ASP A 138 14.09 5.99 -17.79
CA ASP A 138 13.68 7.31 -17.30
C ASP A 138 12.35 7.26 -16.54
N LEU A 139 12.16 6.20 -15.74
CA LEU A 139 10.93 6.00 -14.97
C LEU A 139 11.13 6.49 -13.53
N PRO A 140 10.21 7.32 -13.01
CA PRO A 140 10.27 7.74 -11.62
C PRO A 140 9.84 6.63 -10.67
N ALA A 141 10.34 6.68 -9.43
CA ALA A 141 9.96 5.82 -8.32
C ALA A 141 10.13 6.51 -6.98
N THR A 142 9.48 6.00 -5.96
CA THR A 142 9.68 6.44 -4.57
C THR A 142 10.53 5.45 -3.83
N VAL A 143 11.57 5.93 -3.17
CA VAL A 143 12.36 5.10 -2.26
C VAL A 143 11.79 5.25 -0.85
N MET A 144 11.16 4.19 -0.34
CA MET A 144 10.78 4.09 1.07
C MET A 144 12.00 3.65 1.85
N ALA A 145 12.68 4.60 2.49
CA ALA A 145 14.01 4.39 3.05
C ALA A 145 14.03 4.49 4.57
N CYS A 146 14.58 3.47 5.23
CA CYS A 146 14.90 3.56 6.64
C CYS A 146 16.08 4.52 6.83
N ALA A 147 15.97 5.48 7.75
CA ALA A 147 16.98 6.52 7.91
C ALA A 147 18.38 5.93 8.24
N LEU A 148 18.43 4.85 9.01
CA LEU A 148 19.68 4.15 9.34
C LEU A 148 20.31 3.44 8.14
N ALA A 149 19.49 2.88 7.23
CA ALA A 149 20.00 2.24 6.01
C ALA A 149 20.69 3.27 5.12
N LEU A 150 20.09 4.45 4.94
CA LEU A 150 20.71 5.55 4.18
C LEU A 150 22.04 6.00 4.78
N GLN A 151 22.13 6.08 6.11
CA GLN A 151 23.37 6.44 6.80
C GLN A 151 24.47 5.39 6.57
N ARG A 152 24.12 4.10 6.60
CA ARG A 152 25.08 2.98 6.48
C ARG A 152 25.53 2.74 5.04
N LEU A 153 24.74 3.15 4.06
CA LEU A 153 24.99 2.91 2.64
C LEU A 153 25.18 4.23 1.87
N PRO A 154 26.20 5.05 2.20
CA PRO A 154 26.34 6.41 1.67
C PRO A 154 26.44 6.49 0.14
N GLN A 155 27.04 5.49 -0.51
CA GLN A 155 27.12 5.43 -1.98
C GLN A 155 25.75 5.22 -2.63
N ALA A 156 24.90 4.40 -2.02
CA ALA A 156 23.53 4.20 -2.51
C ALA A 156 22.68 5.44 -2.25
N THR A 157 22.83 6.07 -1.08
CA THR A 157 22.21 7.34 -0.73
C THR A 157 22.59 8.44 -1.72
N GLU A 158 23.87 8.57 -2.06
CA GLU A 158 24.35 9.52 -3.08
C GLU A 158 23.74 9.22 -4.47
N ALA A 159 23.63 7.95 -4.86
CA ALA A 159 23.03 7.57 -6.13
C ALA A 159 21.53 7.93 -6.21
N ILE A 160 20.79 7.77 -5.11
CA ILE A 160 19.37 8.17 -5.03
C ILE A 160 19.25 9.70 -5.10
N LEU A 161 19.97 10.40 -4.23
CA LEU A 161 19.92 11.87 -4.14
C LEU A 161 20.48 12.57 -5.38
N GLY A 162 21.35 11.92 -6.14
CA GLY A 162 21.89 12.41 -7.41
C GLY A 162 20.88 12.39 -8.57
N ARG A 163 19.70 11.78 -8.39
CA ARG A 163 18.64 11.67 -9.39
C ARG A 163 17.27 12.11 -8.86
N PRO A 164 17.12 13.35 -8.35
CA PRO A 164 15.85 13.84 -7.81
C PRO A 164 14.74 13.98 -8.87
N ASP A 165 15.13 13.98 -10.15
CA ASP A 165 14.23 13.85 -11.29
C ASP A 165 13.49 12.51 -11.28
N LEU A 166 14.17 11.41 -10.94
CA LEU A 166 13.59 10.07 -10.89
C LEU A 166 13.11 9.64 -9.50
N PHE A 167 13.81 10.02 -8.44
CA PHE A 167 13.56 9.47 -7.10
C PHE A 167 13.17 10.55 -6.09
N ASP A 168 12.07 10.31 -5.36
CA ASP A 168 11.77 10.95 -4.08
C ASP A 168 12.02 9.97 -2.92
N LEU A 169 12.07 10.51 -1.71
CA LEU A 169 12.26 9.75 -0.48
C LEU A 169 10.98 9.80 0.37
N CYS A 170 10.51 8.63 0.78
CA CYS A 170 9.51 8.47 1.84
C CYS A 170 10.22 7.83 3.05
N CYS A 171 10.06 8.40 4.24
CA CYS A 171 10.73 7.85 5.42
C CYS A 171 10.07 6.54 5.84
N HIS A 172 10.89 5.49 5.95
CA HIS A 172 10.45 4.15 6.30
C HIS A 172 10.81 3.77 7.75
N GLY A 173 10.73 4.74 8.67
CA GLY A 173 11.19 4.61 10.05
C GLY A 173 12.68 4.87 10.24
N TYR A 174 13.13 4.86 11.50
CA TYR A 174 14.56 4.93 11.80
C TYR A 174 15.25 3.62 11.40
N ARG A 175 14.63 2.50 11.78
CA ARG A 175 15.00 1.13 11.44
C ARG A 175 13.82 0.38 10.82
N TRP A 176 14.12 -0.74 10.19
CA TRP A 176 13.11 -1.67 9.70
C TRP A 176 12.53 -2.54 10.84
N GLU A 177 11.73 -1.92 11.71
CA GLU A 177 11.18 -2.50 12.94
C GLU A 177 9.65 -2.43 13.01
N ASN A 178 9.05 -3.26 13.86
CA ASN A 178 7.59 -3.31 14.01
C ASN A 178 7.09 -2.13 14.85
N HIS A 179 6.19 -1.32 14.27
CA HIS A 179 5.57 -0.20 14.99
C HIS A 179 4.25 -0.60 15.66
N PHE A 180 3.56 -1.63 15.15
CA PHE A 180 2.23 -2.04 15.60
C PHE A 180 2.07 -2.19 17.12
N ASP A 181 3.06 -2.78 17.77
CA ASP A 181 3.09 -3.04 19.22
C ASP A 181 4.17 -2.21 19.94
N MET A 182 4.70 -1.18 19.30
CA MET A 182 5.75 -0.34 19.87
C MET A 182 5.20 0.52 21.00
N GLU A 183 5.96 0.62 22.10
CA GLU A 183 5.61 1.48 23.22
C GLU A 183 5.61 2.96 22.77
N PRO A 184 4.57 3.77 23.08
CA PRO A 184 4.42 5.12 22.52
C PRO A 184 5.60 6.07 22.75
N ALA A 185 6.26 6.04 23.91
CA ALA A 185 7.42 6.88 24.16
C ALA A 185 8.63 6.42 23.33
N HIS A 186 8.81 5.10 23.16
CA HIS A 186 9.81 4.55 22.26
C HIS A 186 9.53 4.90 20.79
N GLU A 187 8.30 4.74 20.34
CA GLU A 187 7.89 5.09 18.97
C GLU A 187 8.15 6.57 18.66
N ARG A 188 7.81 7.46 19.59
CA ARG A 188 8.13 8.88 19.47
C ARG A 188 9.63 9.15 19.35
N GLN A 189 10.44 8.44 20.13
CA GLN A 189 11.89 8.56 20.03
C GLN A 189 12.40 8.10 18.65
N GLN A 190 11.88 6.98 18.12
CA GLN A 190 12.28 6.45 16.82
C GLN A 190 11.83 7.37 15.68
N ILE A 191 10.59 7.85 15.70
CA ILE A 191 10.08 8.81 14.71
C ILE A 191 10.93 10.08 14.71
N ARG A 192 11.16 10.69 15.87
CA ARG A 192 12.01 11.90 15.98
C ARG A 192 13.41 11.66 15.44
N LYS A 193 14.01 10.51 15.77
CA LYS A 193 15.35 10.15 15.31
C LYS A 193 15.40 9.92 13.80
N ALA A 194 14.38 9.28 13.24
CA ALA A 194 14.24 9.08 11.80
C ALA A 194 14.15 10.41 11.05
N LEU A 195 13.24 11.29 11.47
CA LEU A 195 13.03 12.60 10.83
C LEU A 195 14.29 13.46 10.87
N ALA A 196 14.97 13.52 12.03
CA ALA A 196 16.21 14.28 12.17
C ALA A 196 17.35 13.73 11.29
N LEU A 197 17.50 12.41 11.22
CA LEU A 197 18.54 11.79 10.39
C LEU A 197 18.24 11.93 8.89
N MET A 198 16.97 11.82 8.48
CA MET A 198 16.55 12.09 7.11
C MET A 198 16.87 13.53 6.71
N GLU A 199 16.55 14.52 7.55
CA GLU A 199 16.88 15.93 7.28
C GLU A 199 18.40 16.14 7.19
N GLN A 200 19.17 15.50 8.08
CA GLN A 200 20.64 15.58 8.06
C GLN A 200 21.24 15.00 6.77
N LEU A 201 20.72 13.87 6.28
CA LEU A 201 21.27 13.18 5.10
C LEU A 201 20.83 13.82 3.78
N THR A 202 19.61 14.34 3.73
CA THR A 202 18.99 14.81 2.48
C THR A 202 19.04 16.33 2.33
N GLY A 203 19.24 17.07 3.43
CA GLY A 203 19.17 18.54 3.46
C GLY A 203 17.75 19.10 3.40
N SER A 204 16.73 18.24 3.43
CA SER A 204 15.32 18.61 3.34
C SER A 204 14.48 17.82 4.35
N LYS A 205 13.39 18.42 4.83
CA LYS A 205 12.44 17.70 5.69
C LYS A 205 11.68 16.64 4.89
N THR A 206 11.49 15.50 5.52
CA THR A 206 10.67 14.41 4.98
C THR A 206 9.22 14.86 4.78
N THR A 207 8.64 14.44 3.65
CA THR A 207 7.24 14.71 3.26
C THR A 207 6.31 13.51 3.42
N GLY A 208 6.84 12.28 3.34
CA GLY A 208 6.07 11.05 3.43
C GLY A 208 6.56 10.09 4.53
N TRP A 209 5.64 9.31 5.08
CA TRP A 209 5.94 8.25 6.06
C TRP A 209 5.32 6.91 5.69
N TYR A 210 6.02 5.81 6.00
CA TYR A 210 5.50 4.45 5.94
C TYR A 210 6.17 3.58 7.01
N CYS A 211 5.43 2.82 7.81
CA CYS A 211 5.99 1.84 8.73
C CYS A 211 6.32 0.52 8.01
N ARG A 212 7.16 -0.33 8.62
CA ARG A 212 7.53 -1.66 8.08
C ARG A 212 6.35 -2.46 7.51
N THR A 213 5.23 -2.53 8.24
CA THR A 213 4.01 -3.20 7.74
C THR A 213 2.76 -2.60 8.36
N ALA A 214 2.74 -2.43 9.67
CA ALA A 214 1.59 -1.88 10.36
C ALA A 214 2.05 -0.77 11.32
N PRO A 215 1.34 0.37 11.33
CA PRO A 215 1.54 1.40 12.33
C PRO A 215 0.98 0.92 13.68
N SER A 216 1.39 1.59 14.75
CA SER A 216 0.70 1.57 16.03
C SER A 216 -0.57 2.43 15.96
N GLU A 217 -1.43 2.35 16.97
CA GLU A 217 -2.59 3.27 17.12
C GLU A 217 -2.15 4.73 17.29
N ASN A 218 -0.90 4.98 17.67
CA ASN A 218 -0.35 6.30 17.99
C ASN A 218 0.48 6.90 16.85
N THR A 219 0.92 6.10 15.87
CA THR A 219 1.91 6.50 14.85
C THR A 219 1.55 7.83 14.19
N ARG A 220 0.32 7.98 13.68
CA ARG A 220 -0.10 9.21 12.99
C ARG A 220 -0.07 10.43 13.91
N ALA A 221 -0.55 10.30 15.15
CA ALA A 221 -0.55 11.40 16.11
C ALA A 221 0.89 11.82 16.45
N ILE A 222 1.76 10.84 16.75
CA ILE A 222 3.17 11.09 17.03
C ILE A 222 3.87 11.72 15.81
N LEU A 223 3.63 11.19 14.62
CA LEU A 223 4.21 11.69 13.37
C LEU A 223 3.86 13.15 13.12
N LEU A 224 2.59 13.54 13.33
CA LEU A 224 2.14 14.92 13.18
C LEU A 224 2.63 15.85 14.29
N GLU A 225 2.91 15.33 15.49
CA GLU A 225 3.50 16.09 16.60
C GLU A 225 5.00 16.35 16.38
N GLU A 226 5.74 15.35 15.91
CA GLU A 226 7.19 15.44 15.71
C GLU A 226 7.58 16.08 14.37
N GLY A 227 6.88 15.73 13.29
CA GLY A 227 7.14 16.23 11.94
C GLY A 227 6.32 17.47 11.55
N GLY A 228 5.21 17.73 12.24
CA GLY A 228 4.38 18.90 11.97
C GLY A 228 3.90 18.95 10.52
N ASP A 229 3.95 20.15 9.92
CA ASP A 229 3.46 20.43 8.57
C ASP A 229 4.39 19.91 7.45
N SER A 230 5.58 19.41 7.79
CA SER A 230 6.43 18.81 6.76
C SER A 230 5.87 17.48 6.27
N ILE A 231 5.17 16.73 7.13
CA ILE A 231 4.57 15.45 6.76
C ILE A 231 3.28 15.70 6.00
N LEU A 232 3.36 15.60 4.68
CA LEU A 232 2.24 15.76 3.76
C LEU A 232 1.33 14.54 3.78
N TYR A 233 1.90 13.34 3.86
CA TYR A 233 1.14 12.09 3.77
C TYR A 233 1.78 10.94 4.55
N ASP A 234 0.97 9.93 4.86
CA ASP A 234 1.44 8.59 5.19
C ASP A 234 0.94 7.55 4.17
N SER A 235 1.54 6.37 4.20
CA SER A 235 1.16 5.22 3.35
C SER A 235 0.87 3.95 4.15
N ASP A 236 0.55 4.10 5.44
CA ASP A 236 0.26 3.02 6.38
C ASP A 236 -1.19 2.50 6.28
N ALA A 237 -1.69 2.43 5.04
CA ALA A 237 -3.05 1.99 4.75
C ALA A 237 -3.11 1.20 3.44
N TYR A 238 -4.05 0.25 3.37
CA TYR A 238 -4.16 -0.74 2.29
C TYR A 238 -5.61 -0.91 1.79
N ASN A 239 -6.43 0.12 1.99
CA ASN A 239 -7.89 0.04 1.98
C ASN A 239 -8.56 0.88 0.89
N ASP A 240 -7.80 1.48 -0.02
CA ASP A 240 -8.35 2.27 -1.13
C ASP A 240 -7.37 2.29 -2.31
N GLU A 241 -7.85 2.73 -3.46
CA GLU A 241 -7.15 2.80 -4.74
C GLU A 241 -6.92 4.26 -5.17
N ILE A 242 -7.31 5.23 -4.33
CA ILE A 242 -7.01 6.66 -4.46
C ILE A 242 -6.69 7.26 -3.08
N PRO A 243 -5.95 8.39 -3.02
CA PRO A 243 -5.70 9.08 -1.75
C PRO A 243 -6.98 9.56 -1.09
N TYR A 244 -6.96 9.67 0.24
CA TYR A 244 -8.09 10.18 1.01
C TYR A 244 -7.64 10.92 2.26
N TRP A 245 -8.51 11.80 2.75
CA TRP A 245 -8.27 12.54 3.98
C TRP A 245 -8.78 11.77 5.19
N THR A 246 -7.99 11.74 6.25
CA THR A 246 -8.42 11.32 7.59
C THR A 246 -8.23 12.45 8.59
N THR A 247 -8.82 12.35 9.78
CA THR A 247 -8.56 13.27 10.89
C THR A 247 -7.84 12.54 12.01
N VAL A 248 -6.82 13.20 12.55
CA VAL A 248 -5.95 12.64 13.58
C VAL A 248 -6.00 13.56 14.80
N PRO A 249 -6.32 13.05 16.00
CA PRO A 249 -6.30 13.85 17.21
C PRO A 249 -4.85 14.15 17.61
N VAL A 250 -4.46 15.42 17.58
CA VAL A 250 -3.13 15.90 17.97
C VAL A 250 -3.29 16.94 19.06
N HIS A 251 -2.78 16.66 20.26
CA HIS A 251 -2.96 17.50 21.46
C HIS A 251 -4.41 17.94 21.71
N GLY A 252 -5.39 17.05 21.45
CA GLY A 252 -6.82 17.33 21.61
C GLY A 252 -7.46 18.15 20.50
N THR A 253 -6.76 18.41 19.39
CA THR A 253 -7.29 19.06 18.18
C THR A 253 -7.27 18.09 17.01
N GLU A 254 -8.39 17.96 16.30
CA GLU A 254 -8.46 17.18 15.06
C GLU A 254 -7.64 17.87 13.97
N ARG A 255 -6.63 17.17 13.43
CA ARG A 255 -5.83 17.63 12.30
C ARG A 255 -6.13 16.78 11.07
N PRO A 256 -6.40 17.38 9.90
CA PRO A 256 -6.50 16.62 8.67
C PRO A 256 -5.13 16.06 8.29
N HIS A 257 -5.10 14.82 7.81
CA HIS A 257 -3.92 14.17 7.29
C HIS A 257 -4.26 13.39 6.02
N LEU A 258 -3.39 13.48 5.01
CA LEU A 258 -3.58 12.77 3.76
C LEU A 258 -3.02 11.36 3.88
N VAL A 259 -3.83 10.38 3.51
CA VAL A 259 -3.40 9.00 3.32
C VAL A 259 -3.24 8.76 1.83
N VAL A 260 -2.06 8.30 1.42
CA VAL A 260 -1.81 7.76 0.07
C VAL A 260 -1.67 6.24 0.21
N PRO A 261 -2.72 5.44 -0.04
CA PRO A 261 -2.71 4.00 0.24
C PRO A 261 -1.61 3.24 -0.51
N TYR A 262 -0.95 2.33 0.20
CA TYR A 262 0.04 1.42 -0.38
C TYR A 262 -0.60 0.06 -0.71
N SER A 263 0.18 -0.85 -1.28
CA SER A 263 -0.27 -2.19 -1.64
C SER A 263 0.68 -3.26 -1.12
N LEU A 264 0.14 -4.16 -0.31
CA LEU A 264 0.76 -5.46 -0.01
C LEU A 264 0.35 -6.54 -1.01
N CYS A 265 -0.49 -6.21 -2.00
CA CYS A 265 -0.98 -7.14 -3.01
C CYS A 265 0.01 -7.21 -4.19
N THR A 266 0.19 -6.08 -4.87
CA THR A 266 1.11 -5.83 -6.00
C THR A 266 2.52 -5.53 -5.48
N ASN A 267 3.11 -6.52 -4.80
CA ASN A 267 4.34 -6.35 -4.02
C ASN A 267 5.22 -7.60 -4.17
N ASP A 268 6.52 -7.43 -4.42
CA ASP A 268 7.45 -8.55 -4.63
C ASP A 268 7.74 -9.36 -3.35
N SER A 269 7.30 -8.90 -2.17
CA SER A 269 7.29 -9.69 -0.93
C SER A 269 6.62 -11.05 -1.09
N LYS A 270 5.75 -11.23 -2.09
CA LYS A 270 5.15 -12.52 -2.45
C LYS A 270 6.14 -13.57 -2.97
N TYR A 271 7.41 -13.20 -3.22
CA TYR A 271 8.48 -14.16 -3.47
C TYR A 271 9.00 -14.85 -2.20
N ALA A 272 8.75 -14.30 -1.02
CA ALA A 272 9.23 -14.91 0.21
C ALA A 272 8.55 -16.29 0.45
N PRO A 273 9.21 -17.23 1.14
CA PRO A 273 8.72 -18.59 1.36
C PRO A 273 7.27 -18.66 1.84
N GLY A 274 6.51 -19.60 1.28
CA GLY A 274 5.11 -19.82 1.63
C GLY A 274 4.13 -18.80 1.05
N ARG A 275 4.58 -17.95 0.12
CA ARG A 275 3.75 -16.93 -0.56
C ARG A 275 3.53 -17.27 -2.04
N ALA A 276 2.97 -16.32 -2.78
CA ALA A 276 2.27 -16.57 -4.02
C ALA A 276 3.16 -16.68 -5.28
N PHE A 277 4.36 -16.08 -5.31
CA PHE A 277 5.15 -16.00 -6.54
C PHE A 277 6.35 -16.94 -6.51
N SER A 278 6.49 -17.75 -7.56
CA SER A 278 7.62 -18.66 -7.76
C SER A 278 8.53 -18.20 -8.90
N THR A 279 7.99 -17.49 -9.89
CA THR A 279 8.68 -17.11 -11.12
C THR A 279 8.56 -15.61 -11.41
N SER A 280 9.38 -15.09 -12.34
CA SER A 280 9.21 -13.74 -12.89
C SER A 280 7.83 -13.53 -13.51
N ASP A 281 7.31 -14.57 -14.14
CA ASP A 281 6.09 -14.48 -14.93
C ASP A 281 4.85 -14.39 -14.02
N ASP A 282 4.91 -14.96 -12.81
CA ASP A 282 3.89 -14.77 -11.78
C ASP A 282 3.75 -13.30 -11.39
N TYR A 283 4.88 -12.65 -11.07
CA TYR A 283 4.90 -11.23 -10.70
C TYR A 283 4.43 -10.35 -11.85
N PHE A 284 4.96 -10.57 -13.06
CA PHE A 284 4.56 -9.82 -14.25
C PHE A 284 3.06 -9.97 -14.53
N THR A 285 2.55 -11.20 -14.56
CA THR A 285 1.14 -11.49 -14.83
C THR A 285 0.25 -10.82 -13.80
N PHE A 286 0.61 -10.92 -12.51
CA PHE A 286 -0.16 -10.32 -11.43
C PHE A 286 -0.21 -8.79 -11.53
N LEU A 287 0.92 -8.14 -11.82
CA LEU A 287 0.95 -6.69 -12.03
C LEU A 287 0.19 -6.27 -13.30
N ARG A 288 0.34 -7.01 -14.40
CA ARG A 288 -0.38 -6.77 -15.65
C ARG A 288 -1.90 -6.80 -15.43
N ASP A 289 -2.40 -7.85 -14.78
CA ASP A 289 -3.84 -8.03 -14.58
C ASP A 289 -4.40 -6.91 -13.68
N ALA A 290 -3.68 -6.52 -12.63
CA ALA A 290 -4.05 -5.37 -11.81
C ALA A 290 -4.04 -4.05 -12.60
N PHE A 291 -3.02 -3.83 -13.43
CA PHE A 291 -2.94 -2.66 -14.29
C PHE A 291 -4.10 -2.61 -15.30
N ASP A 292 -4.39 -3.72 -15.99
CA ASP A 292 -5.43 -3.78 -17.03
C ASP A 292 -6.80 -3.41 -16.45
N VAL A 293 -7.14 -3.95 -15.28
CA VAL A 293 -8.39 -3.61 -14.57
C VAL A 293 -8.44 -2.13 -14.19
N LEU A 294 -7.41 -1.63 -13.51
CA LEU A 294 -7.38 -0.23 -13.06
C LEU A 294 -7.34 0.76 -14.23
N TYR A 295 -6.73 0.38 -15.35
CA TYR A 295 -6.68 1.18 -16.57
C TYR A 295 -8.03 1.22 -17.31
N GLU A 296 -8.76 0.09 -17.31
CA GLU A 296 -10.12 -0.01 -17.84
C GLU A 296 -11.07 0.87 -17.03
N GLU A 297 -11.07 0.73 -15.70
CA GLU A 297 -11.90 1.53 -14.79
C GLU A 297 -11.56 3.02 -14.83
N GLY A 298 -10.26 3.34 -14.87
CA GLY A 298 -9.74 4.69 -14.83
C GLY A 298 -9.92 5.39 -13.47
N GLY A 299 -9.19 6.50 -13.30
CA GLY A 299 -9.29 7.34 -12.11
C GLY A 299 -8.75 6.68 -10.83
N LYS A 300 -7.85 5.71 -10.96
CA LYS A 300 -7.21 4.99 -9.84
C LYS A 300 -5.70 5.18 -9.81
N MET A 301 -5.07 4.78 -8.72
CA MET A 301 -3.62 4.61 -8.62
C MET A 301 -3.23 3.15 -8.36
N MET A 302 -2.01 2.80 -8.76
CA MET A 302 -1.42 1.48 -8.54
C MET A 302 -0.05 1.64 -7.89
N SER A 303 0.14 1.02 -6.72
CA SER A 303 1.45 0.93 -6.07
C SER A 303 2.14 -0.39 -6.42
N CYS A 304 3.42 -0.36 -6.81
CA CYS A 304 4.22 -1.54 -7.09
C CYS A 304 5.39 -1.66 -6.09
N GLY A 305 5.25 -2.52 -5.09
CA GLY A 305 6.27 -2.70 -4.04
C GLY A 305 7.44 -3.58 -4.50
N LEU A 306 8.65 -3.11 -4.22
CA LEU A 306 9.92 -3.71 -4.60
C LEU A 306 10.88 -3.76 -3.40
N HIS A 307 11.55 -4.89 -3.17
CA HIS A 307 12.61 -5.04 -2.18
C HIS A 307 13.88 -5.49 -2.88
N MET A 308 15.00 -4.81 -2.61
CA MET A 308 16.23 -4.98 -3.38
C MET A 308 16.81 -6.40 -3.25
N ARG A 309 16.71 -6.98 -2.05
CA ARG A 309 17.06 -8.40 -1.79
C ARG A 309 16.12 -9.40 -2.45
N LEU A 310 14.92 -9.01 -2.89
CA LEU A 310 13.96 -9.90 -3.55
C LEU A 310 13.95 -9.69 -5.07
N ILE A 311 13.33 -8.63 -5.59
CA ILE A 311 13.23 -8.39 -7.05
C ILE A 311 14.59 -8.21 -7.71
N GLY A 312 15.62 -7.82 -6.95
CA GLY A 312 16.98 -7.62 -7.45
C GLY A 312 17.66 -8.91 -7.92
N HIS A 313 17.11 -10.10 -7.67
CA HIS A 313 17.65 -11.35 -8.24
C HIS A 313 17.43 -11.42 -9.77
N PRO A 314 18.40 -11.98 -10.53
CA PRO A 314 18.33 -12.04 -11.99
C PRO A 314 17.11 -12.83 -12.51
N ALA A 315 16.66 -13.83 -11.75
CA ALA A 315 15.47 -14.61 -12.10
C ALA A 315 14.15 -13.85 -11.89
N ARG A 316 14.13 -12.83 -11.03
CA ARG A 316 12.92 -12.08 -10.65
C ARG A 316 12.79 -10.74 -11.34
N ILE A 317 13.91 -10.02 -11.50
CA ILE A 317 13.96 -8.70 -12.16
C ILE A 317 13.36 -8.72 -13.58
N LYS A 318 13.37 -9.90 -14.24
CA LYS A 318 12.73 -10.08 -15.55
C LYS A 318 11.25 -9.70 -15.53
N GLY A 319 10.52 -10.04 -14.47
CA GLY A 319 9.10 -9.72 -14.34
C GLY A 319 8.86 -8.22 -14.22
N LEU A 320 9.69 -7.53 -13.43
CA LEU A 320 9.67 -6.06 -13.34
C LEU A 320 9.93 -5.40 -14.69
N ARG A 321 10.95 -5.87 -15.43
CA ARG A 321 11.26 -5.36 -16.78
C ARG A 321 10.07 -5.52 -17.73
N GLN A 322 9.47 -6.70 -17.74
CA GLN A 322 8.30 -6.99 -18.58
C GLN A 322 7.14 -6.05 -18.24
N PHE A 323 6.89 -5.79 -16.95
CA PHE A 323 5.82 -4.88 -16.53
C PHE A 323 6.12 -3.43 -16.92
N MET A 324 7.34 -2.95 -16.68
CA MET A 324 7.77 -1.60 -17.10
C MET A 324 7.63 -1.41 -18.62
N ASP A 325 8.06 -2.40 -19.41
CA ASP A 325 7.97 -2.36 -20.87
C ASP A 325 6.51 -2.46 -21.34
N TYR A 326 5.66 -3.18 -20.60
CA TYR A 326 4.24 -3.32 -20.89
C TYR A 326 3.49 -1.99 -20.74
N ILE A 327 3.60 -1.34 -19.56
CA ILE A 327 2.88 -0.09 -19.30
C ILE A 327 3.36 1.06 -20.18
N ALA A 328 4.62 1.02 -20.63
CA ALA A 328 5.16 1.99 -21.60
C ALA A 328 4.47 1.90 -22.98
N GLY A 329 3.78 0.80 -23.28
CA GLY A 329 2.99 0.63 -24.49
C GLY A 329 1.60 1.27 -24.45
N PHE A 330 1.18 1.81 -23.31
CA PHE A 330 -0.16 2.39 -23.13
C PHE A 330 -0.09 3.93 -23.13
N PRO A 331 -1.03 4.62 -23.80
CA PRO A 331 -1.19 6.06 -23.65
C PRO A 331 -1.76 6.38 -22.25
N ASP A 332 -1.72 7.65 -21.87
CA ASP A 332 -2.45 8.16 -20.70
C ASP A 332 -2.10 7.44 -19.37
N VAL A 333 -0.87 6.96 -19.22
CA VAL A 333 -0.33 6.42 -17.97
C VAL A 333 0.56 7.47 -17.32
N TRP A 334 0.28 7.83 -16.07
CA TRP A 334 1.14 8.70 -15.28
C TRP A 334 2.01 7.87 -14.34
N VAL A 335 3.22 7.52 -14.78
CA VAL A 335 4.23 6.95 -13.88
C VAL A 335 4.83 8.09 -13.05
N CYS A 336 4.77 7.99 -11.72
CA CYS A 336 5.03 9.12 -10.84
C CYS A 336 5.70 8.75 -9.52
N LYS A 337 6.28 9.77 -8.89
CA LYS A 337 6.72 9.76 -7.50
C LYS A 337 5.52 9.93 -6.58
N ARG A 338 5.61 9.38 -5.37
CA ARG A 338 4.49 9.35 -4.42
C ARG A 338 4.22 10.72 -3.84
N GLU A 339 5.27 11.52 -3.63
CA GLU A 339 5.12 12.93 -3.28
C GLU A 339 4.37 13.73 -4.36
N GLU A 340 4.48 13.37 -5.65
CA GLU A 340 3.72 14.02 -6.73
C GLU A 340 2.23 13.70 -6.62
N ILE A 341 1.86 12.46 -6.27
CA ILE A 341 0.47 12.06 -6.00
C ILE A 341 -0.08 12.87 -4.81
N ALA A 342 0.68 12.97 -3.71
CA ALA A 342 0.27 13.71 -2.53
C ALA A 342 0.04 15.20 -2.85
N ASN A 343 1.01 15.84 -3.50
CA ASN A 343 0.91 17.24 -3.91
C ASN A 343 -0.23 17.50 -4.91
N HIS A 344 -0.46 16.57 -5.83
CA HIS A 344 -1.60 16.63 -6.74
C HIS A 344 -2.92 16.60 -5.97
N TRP A 345 -3.06 15.67 -5.01
CA TRP A 345 -4.28 15.54 -4.21
C TRP A 345 -4.53 16.77 -3.34
N LEU A 346 -3.48 17.29 -2.68
CA LEU A 346 -3.54 18.52 -1.89
C LEU A 346 -4.09 19.70 -2.70
N LYS A 347 -3.76 19.77 -4.00
CA LYS A 347 -4.19 20.83 -4.91
C LYS A 347 -5.61 20.61 -5.45
N VAL A 348 -5.92 19.40 -5.91
CA VAL A 348 -7.17 19.10 -6.63
C VAL A 348 -8.32 18.78 -5.67
N HIS A 349 -8.01 18.05 -4.60
CA HIS A 349 -8.95 17.59 -3.58
C HIS A 349 -8.51 18.08 -2.19
N PRO A 350 -8.43 19.41 -1.95
CA PRO A 350 -8.04 19.93 -0.64
C PRO A 350 -9.03 19.50 0.44
N TYR A 351 -8.55 19.29 1.66
CA TYR A 351 -9.41 18.96 2.79
C TYR A 351 -10.50 20.03 2.97
N ARG A 352 -11.77 19.61 3.00
CA ARG A 352 -12.91 20.49 3.27
C ARG A 352 -13.47 20.16 4.64
N THR A 353 -13.42 21.12 5.57
CA THR A 353 -14.18 21.01 6.82
C THR A 353 -15.67 20.95 6.49
N SER A 354 -16.43 20.10 7.18
CA SER A 354 -17.84 19.77 6.92
C SER A 354 -18.83 20.96 6.92
N SER A 355 -18.38 22.20 7.07
CA SER A 355 -19.17 23.42 6.86
C SER A 355 -19.27 23.87 5.40
N ALA A 356 -18.58 23.22 4.44
CA ALA A 356 -18.65 23.59 3.04
C ALA A 356 -18.89 22.39 2.10
N SER A 357 -20.06 22.40 1.47
CA SER A 357 -20.48 21.62 0.29
C SER A 357 -20.96 20.17 0.49
N ALA A 358 -22.28 20.03 0.74
CA ALA A 358 -23.03 19.17 -0.17
C ALA A 358 -23.17 19.94 -1.50
N PRO A 359 -22.76 19.40 -2.66
CA PRO A 359 -23.09 20.01 -3.94
C PRO A 359 -24.62 20.02 -4.11
N PRO A 360 -25.23 21.07 -4.66
CA PRO A 360 -26.65 21.04 -4.98
C PRO A 360 -26.91 19.90 -5.97
N ALA A 361 -27.85 19.02 -5.63
CA ALA A 361 -28.27 17.93 -6.49
C ALA A 361 -28.62 18.47 -7.89
N ALA A 362 -28.04 17.87 -8.93
CA ALA A 362 -28.38 18.21 -10.31
C ALA A 362 -29.89 18.01 -10.52
N PRO A 363 -30.59 18.95 -11.19
CA PRO A 363 -32.02 18.81 -11.43
C PRO A 363 -32.26 17.62 -12.35
N VAL A 364 -33.03 16.65 -11.85
CA VAL A 364 -33.53 15.53 -12.64
C VAL A 364 -34.37 16.08 -13.79
N ALA A 365 -33.88 15.94 -15.01
CA ALA A 365 -34.66 16.21 -16.20
C ALA A 365 -35.84 15.23 -16.24
N LYS A 366 -37.06 15.75 -16.18
CA LYS A 366 -38.27 14.97 -16.46
C LYS A 366 -38.28 14.61 -17.94
N LEU A 367 -38.18 13.31 -18.24
CA LEU A 367 -38.68 12.72 -19.48
C LEU A 367 -40.01 12.05 -19.18
#